data_AF-A0A1A8D9L8-F1
#
_entry.id   AF-A0A1A8D9L8-F1
#
_cell.length_a   1.000
_cell.length_b   1.000
_cell.length_c   1.000
_cell.angle_alpha   90.00
_cell.angle_beta   90.00
_cell.angle_gamma   90.00
#
_symmetry.space_group_name_H-M   'P 1'
#
loop_
_entity.id
_entity.type
_entity.pdbx_description
1 polymer ?
#
loop_
_entity_poly.entity_id
_entity_poly.type
_entity_poly.pdbx_seq_one_letter_code
_entity_poly.pdbx_strand_id
1 'polypeptide(L)'
;KETFYHGEPLKANVEIRNSSSRNIKNISLSVEQVTNVVLYSNDKYVKSVAKEETTDSVPSGTTLKKEYTLYPLLAYNKERRGIALDGRLKHEDTNLASSSIVKQEVLREVQGMLVSYKVVLKMTASGTVGSSEVSLEVPFKLMHPKPEPAKESEPDDMVFEDFKRAFLKGAVYGDDDESPTEA
;
A
#
# COMPACT_ATOMS: atom_id res chain seq x y z
N LYS A 1 -14.94 -2.30 3.92
CA LYS A 1 -14.13 -3.40 4.49
C LYS A 1 -12.98 -2.78 5.27
N GLU A 2 -12.57 -3.36 6.40
CA GLU A 2 -11.40 -2.87 7.17
C GLU A 2 -10.10 -3.54 6.73
N THR A 3 -10.17 -4.80 6.30
CA THR A 3 -9.02 -5.59 5.80
C THR A 3 -9.16 -5.81 4.29
N PHE A 4 -8.07 -5.60 3.59
CA PHE A 4 -7.86 -5.87 2.16
C PHE A 4 -6.67 -6.82 1.99
N TYR A 5 -6.66 -7.57 0.89
CA TYR A 5 -5.60 -8.53 0.62
C TYR A 5 -4.67 -8.08 -0.51
N HIS A 6 -3.40 -8.50 -0.45
CA HIS A 6 -2.47 -8.32 -1.57
C HIS A 6 -3.06 -8.90 -2.86
N GLY A 7 -2.94 -8.16 -3.96
CA GLY A 7 -3.56 -8.51 -5.24
C GLY A 7 -5.03 -8.10 -5.38
N GLU A 8 -5.75 -7.80 -4.29
CA GLU A 8 -7.15 -7.34 -4.36
C GLU A 8 -7.20 -5.83 -4.70
N PRO A 9 -8.05 -5.41 -5.67
CA PRO A 9 -8.28 -3.99 -5.93
C PRO A 9 -8.98 -3.30 -4.76
N LEU A 10 -8.50 -2.13 -4.36
CA LEU A 10 -9.13 -1.29 -3.35
C LEU A 10 -10.15 -0.36 -4.02
N LYS A 11 -11.44 -0.60 -3.77
CA LYS A 11 -12.54 0.25 -4.24
C LYS A 11 -12.91 1.30 -3.20
N ALA A 12 -12.70 2.57 -3.53
CA ALA A 12 -12.99 3.71 -2.68
C ALA A 12 -14.21 4.48 -3.21
N ASN A 13 -15.29 4.48 -2.44
CA ASN A 13 -16.49 5.24 -2.76
C ASN A 13 -16.35 6.65 -2.17
N VAL A 14 -16.31 7.66 -3.04
CA VAL A 14 -16.12 9.06 -2.66
C VAL A 14 -17.39 9.84 -2.94
N GLU A 15 -17.89 10.51 -1.92
CA GLU A 15 -19.00 11.44 -2.01
C GLU A 15 -18.57 12.81 -1.48
N ILE A 16 -18.61 13.82 -2.35
CA ILE A 16 -18.24 15.20 -2.03
C ILE A 16 -19.48 16.05 -2.19
N ARG A 17 -20.02 16.58 -1.09
CA ARG A 17 -21.11 17.55 -1.09
C ARG A 17 -20.55 18.95 -0.88
N ASN A 18 -20.48 19.75 -1.94
CA ASN A 18 -19.90 21.09 -1.87
C ASN A 18 -20.98 22.14 -1.61
N SER A 19 -21.24 22.45 -0.34
CA SER A 19 -22.13 23.54 0.08
C SER A 19 -21.40 24.89 0.23
N SER A 20 -20.14 24.98 -0.18
CA SER A 20 -19.36 26.23 -0.12
C SER A 20 -19.57 27.09 -1.37
N SER A 21 -19.09 28.34 -1.32
CA SER A 21 -19.04 29.24 -2.47
C SER A 21 -17.81 29.04 -3.39
N ARG A 22 -16.98 28.03 -3.12
CA ARG A 22 -15.72 27.77 -3.84
C ARG A 22 -15.83 26.52 -4.72
N ASN A 23 -15.07 26.49 -5.81
CA ASN A 23 -14.99 25.32 -6.67
C ASN A 23 -13.90 24.36 -6.15
N ILE A 24 -14.22 23.07 -6.07
CA ILE A 24 -13.27 22.02 -5.72
C ILE A 24 -12.64 21.46 -6.99
N LYS A 25 -11.31 21.36 -7.00
CA LYS A 25 -10.47 20.85 -8.10
C LYS A 25 -9.36 19.96 -7.55
N ASN A 26 -8.53 19.42 -8.44
CA ASN A 26 -7.35 18.62 -8.11
C ASN A 26 -7.66 17.46 -7.17
N ILE A 27 -8.77 16.77 -7.42
CA ILE A 27 -9.19 15.64 -6.61
C ILE A 27 -8.24 14.47 -6.92
N SER A 28 -7.60 13.95 -5.89
CA SER A 28 -6.72 12.80 -6.00
C SER A 28 -6.93 11.86 -4.84
N LEU A 29 -6.83 10.56 -5.12
CA LEU A 29 -6.79 9.53 -4.11
C LEU A 29 -5.42 8.88 -4.10
N SER A 30 -4.96 8.48 -2.92
CA SER A 30 -3.74 7.70 -2.79
C SER A 30 -3.87 6.68 -1.68
N VAL A 31 -3.16 5.55 -1.84
CA VAL A 31 -2.87 4.64 -0.75
C VAL A 31 -1.49 5.01 -0.23
N GLU A 32 -1.39 5.39 1.03
CA GLU A 32 -0.12 5.67 1.70
C GLU A 32 0.24 4.53 2.64
N GLN A 33 1.46 4.03 2.51
CA GLN A 33 2.12 3.16 3.48
C GLN A 33 2.87 4.04 4.48
N VAL A 34 2.55 3.85 5.75
CA VAL A 34 3.19 4.52 6.89
C VAL A 34 4.00 3.48 7.64
N THR A 35 5.31 3.67 7.65
CA THR A 35 6.28 2.79 8.32
C THR A 35 6.95 3.57 9.44
N ASN A 36 6.79 3.11 10.68
CA ASN A 36 7.52 3.62 11.84
C ASN A 36 8.58 2.60 12.26
N VAL A 37 9.84 2.99 12.24
CA VAL A 37 10.93 2.22 12.84
C VAL A 37 10.96 2.59 14.32
N VAL A 38 10.97 1.61 15.23
CA VAL A 38 10.78 1.82 16.67
C VAL A 38 11.79 1.10 17.57
N LEU A 39 12.82 0.46 16.99
CA LEU A 39 13.82 -0.27 17.77
C LEU A 39 15.04 0.57 18.15
N TYR A 40 15.70 1.21 17.18
CA TYR A 40 16.95 1.96 17.37
C TYR A 40 16.81 3.46 17.10
N SER A 41 15.90 3.84 16.20
CA SER A 41 15.52 5.20 15.88
C SER A 41 13.99 5.28 15.86
N ASN A 42 13.44 6.49 16.03
CA ASN A 42 12.00 6.73 15.92
C ASN A 42 11.70 7.36 14.54
N ASP A 43 12.15 6.70 13.49
CA ASP A 43 12.04 7.19 12.12
C ASP A 43 10.65 6.86 11.55
N LYS A 44 10.11 7.81 10.77
CA LYS A 44 8.82 7.66 10.11
C LYS A 44 8.94 7.88 8.61
N TYR A 45 8.53 6.89 7.84
CA TYR A 45 8.43 6.95 6.39
C TYR A 45 6.96 6.90 5.96
N VAL A 46 6.54 7.88 5.16
CA VAL A 46 5.21 7.90 4.54
C VAL A 46 5.40 7.94 3.04
N LYS A 47 4.89 6.91 2.34
CA LYS A 47 5.05 6.77 0.88
C LYS A 47 3.74 6.37 0.25
N SER A 48 3.38 7.04 -0.85
CA SER A 48 2.26 6.62 -1.69
C SER A 48 2.66 5.37 -2.48
N VAL A 49 1.90 4.29 -2.28
CA VAL A 49 2.05 3.00 -2.97
C VAL A 49 0.99 2.76 -4.04
N ALA A 50 -0.02 3.62 -4.11
CA ALA A 50 -0.92 3.76 -5.24
C ALA A 50 -1.44 5.20 -5.26
N LYS A 51 -1.66 5.77 -6.44
CA LYS A 51 -2.22 7.11 -6.61
C LYS A 51 -3.11 7.13 -7.83
N GLU A 52 -4.24 7.80 -7.72
CA GLU A 52 -5.15 8.09 -8.81
C GLU A 52 -5.45 9.59 -8.81
N GLU A 53 -5.06 10.26 -9.88
CA GLU A 53 -5.36 11.68 -10.11
C GLU A 53 -6.55 11.78 -11.06
N THR A 54 -7.46 12.69 -10.75
CA THR A 54 -8.71 12.82 -11.48
C THR A 54 -8.79 14.18 -12.16
N THR A 55 -9.49 14.24 -13.28
CA THR A 55 -9.90 15.50 -13.91
C THR A 55 -11.23 16.01 -13.36
N ASP A 56 -11.77 15.35 -12.33
CA ASP A 56 -13.06 15.69 -11.76
C ASP A 56 -12.98 17.03 -11.00
N SER A 57 -14.09 17.76 -11.02
CA SER A 57 -14.27 18.98 -10.24
C SER A 57 -15.67 19.05 -9.66
N VAL A 58 -15.81 19.71 -8.51
CA VAL A 58 -17.10 19.89 -7.85
C VAL A 58 -17.38 21.39 -7.74
N PRO A 59 -18.16 21.96 -8.67
CA PRO A 59 -18.58 23.35 -8.58
C PRO A 59 -19.31 23.69 -7.28
N SER A 60 -19.30 24.97 -6.91
CA SER A 60 -20.09 25.50 -5.79
C SER A 60 -21.55 25.03 -5.84
N GLY A 61 -22.07 24.50 -4.74
CA GLY A 61 -23.46 24.05 -4.61
C GLY A 61 -23.77 22.67 -5.20
N THR A 62 -22.78 21.95 -5.73
CA THR A 62 -22.98 20.64 -6.39
C THR A 62 -22.44 19.47 -5.58
N THR A 63 -22.73 18.24 -6.04
CA THR A 63 -22.26 17.00 -5.42
C THR A 63 -21.57 16.10 -6.45
N LEU A 64 -20.48 15.46 -6.05
CA LEU A 64 -19.84 14.37 -6.79
C LEU A 64 -20.01 13.07 -6.02
N LYS A 65 -20.40 11.99 -6.71
CA LYS A 65 -20.40 10.63 -6.18
C LYS A 65 -19.75 9.71 -7.21
N LYS A 66 -18.61 9.13 -6.86
CA LYS A 66 -17.82 8.29 -7.77
C LYS A 66 -17.07 7.20 -7.00
N GLU A 67 -16.92 6.05 -7.64
CA GLU A 67 -16.06 4.98 -7.15
C GLU A 67 -14.72 5.04 -7.88
N TYR A 68 -13.63 4.98 -7.11
CA TYR A 68 -12.25 4.90 -7.60
C TYR A 68 -11.65 3.54 -7.26
N THR A 69 -10.70 3.06 -8.07
CA THR A 69 -10.10 1.74 -7.88
C THR A 69 -8.58 1.84 -7.86
N LEU A 70 -7.99 1.60 -6.69
CA LEU A 70 -6.55 1.68 -6.45
C LEU A 70 -5.91 0.29 -6.38
N TYR A 71 -4.68 0.16 -6.86
CA TYR A 71 -3.90 -1.09 -6.86
C TYR A 71 -2.61 -0.92 -6.05
N PRO A 72 -2.63 -1.12 -4.73
CA PRO A 72 -1.43 -1.03 -3.88
C PRO A 72 -0.53 -2.26 -4.08
N LEU A 73 0.23 -2.30 -5.17
CA LEU A 73 1.07 -3.44 -5.56
C LEU A 73 2.54 -3.03 -5.64
N LEU A 74 3.45 -3.92 -5.20
CA LEU A 74 4.89 -3.69 -5.34
C LEU A 74 5.32 -3.55 -6.81
N ALA A 75 4.63 -4.22 -7.73
CA ALA A 75 4.93 -4.17 -9.16
C ALA A 75 5.04 -2.73 -9.71
N TYR A 76 4.22 -1.79 -9.20
CA TYR A 76 4.21 -0.39 -9.60
C TYR A 76 5.11 0.52 -8.75
N ASN A 77 5.84 -0.04 -7.78
CA ASN A 77 6.61 0.69 -6.79
C ASN A 77 8.05 0.20 -6.64
N LYS A 78 8.55 -0.64 -7.56
CA LYS A 78 9.90 -1.25 -7.50
C LYS A 78 11.03 -0.22 -7.40
N GLU A 79 10.85 0.96 -7.99
CA GLU A 79 11.84 2.04 -7.97
C GLU A 79 11.75 2.91 -6.70
N ARG A 80 10.68 2.78 -5.91
CA ARG A 80 10.47 3.62 -4.72
C ARG A 80 11.29 3.08 -3.55
N ARG A 81 12.14 3.95 -3.02
CA ARG A 81 12.86 3.70 -1.76
C ARG A 81 12.05 4.15 -0.54
N GLY A 82 12.33 3.54 0.60
CA GLY A 82 11.68 3.87 1.88
C GLY A 82 10.25 3.33 2.02
N ILE A 83 9.93 2.28 1.27
CA ILE A 83 8.72 1.46 1.46
C ILE A 83 9.11 0.17 2.19
N ALA A 84 8.26 -0.30 3.08
CA ALA A 84 8.40 -1.58 3.76
C ALA A 84 7.92 -2.72 2.85
N LEU A 85 8.75 -3.76 2.75
CA LEU A 85 8.51 -4.98 1.99
C LEU A 85 8.55 -6.19 2.94
N ASP A 86 7.97 -7.32 2.54
CA ASP A 86 8.05 -8.59 3.28
C ASP A 86 9.24 -9.48 2.85
N GLY A 87 10.07 -8.98 1.94
CA GLY A 87 11.19 -9.69 1.35
C GLY A 87 12.21 -8.75 0.71
N ARG A 88 13.19 -9.32 0.01
CA ARG A 88 14.21 -8.56 -0.71
C ARG A 88 13.66 -8.15 -2.06
N LEU A 89 13.93 -6.92 -2.48
CA LEU A 89 13.45 -6.38 -3.76
C LEU A 89 13.81 -7.25 -4.98
N LYS A 90 14.90 -8.02 -4.91
CA LYS A 90 15.37 -8.91 -5.97
C LYS A 90 14.57 -10.21 -6.13
N HIS A 91 13.78 -10.59 -5.13
CA HIS A 91 12.99 -11.83 -5.18
C HIS A 91 11.64 -11.61 -5.85
N GLU A 92 11.21 -12.57 -6.66
CA GLU A 92 9.96 -12.51 -7.41
C GLU A 92 8.71 -12.55 -6.51
N ASP A 93 8.80 -13.26 -5.40
CA ASP A 93 7.71 -13.49 -4.44
C ASP A 93 7.48 -12.33 -3.46
N THR A 94 8.30 -11.27 -3.54
CA THR A 94 8.25 -10.16 -2.58
C THR A 94 7.07 -9.24 -2.85
N ASN A 95 6.40 -8.83 -1.78
CA ASN A 95 5.27 -7.90 -1.78
C ASN A 95 5.54 -6.68 -0.88
N LEU A 96 4.57 -5.76 -0.85
CA LEU A 96 4.54 -4.73 0.19
C LEU A 96 4.33 -5.41 1.55
N ALA A 97 4.98 -4.90 2.59
CA ALA A 97 4.80 -5.45 3.95
C ALA A 97 3.33 -5.39 4.37
N SER A 98 2.83 -6.45 5.01
CA SER A 98 1.48 -6.44 5.58
C SER A 98 1.37 -5.47 6.76
N SER A 99 0.16 -5.07 7.13
CA SER A 99 -0.08 -4.24 8.30
C SER A 99 0.33 -4.94 9.59
N SER A 100 1.06 -4.25 10.46
CA SER A 100 1.47 -4.77 11.77
C SER A 100 0.26 -4.92 12.68
N ILE A 101 0.09 -6.10 13.27
CA ILE A 101 -0.93 -6.37 14.28
C ILE A 101 -0.26 -6.30 15.65
N VAL A 102 -0.61 -5.29 16.43
CA VAL A 102 -0.10 -5.12 17.79
C VAL A 102 -1.13 -5.72 18.76
N LYS A 103 -0.74 -6.78 19.47
CA LYS A 103 -1.54 -7.30 20.59
C LYS A 103 -1.37 -6.37 21.79
N GLN A 104 -2.44 -6.17 22.56
CA GLN A 104 -2.48 -5.20 23.66
C GLN A 104 -1.41 -5.43 24.74
N GLU A 105 -0.94 -6.66 24.89
CA GLU A 105 0.09 -7.07 25.87
C GLU A 105 1.52 -6.94 25.36
N VAL A 106 1.72 -6.63 24.07
CA VAL A 106 3.06 -6.57 23.45
C VAL A 106 3.48 -5.12 23.27
N LEU A 107 4.65 -4.77 23.82
CA LEU A 107 5.27 -3.47 23.59
C LEU A 107 5.56 -3.28 22.11
N ARG A 108 5.13 -2.14 21.56
CA ARG A 108 5.29 -1.77 20.15
C ARG A 108 6.76 -1.82 19.70
N GLU A 109 7.67 -1.43 20.58
CA GLU A 109 9.12 -1.40 20.36
C GLU A 109 9.70 -2.79 20.05
N VAL A 110 9.07 -3.87 20.55
CA VAL A 110 9.51 -5.25 20.32
C VAL A 110 9.25 -5.71 18.88
N GLN A 111 8.40 -5.01 18.12
CA GLN A 111 8.09 -5.38 16.73
C GLN A 111 9.07 -4.81 15.70
N GLY A 112 10.00 -3.95 16.10
CA GLY A 112 11.05 -3.38 15.22
C GLY A 112 10.54 -2.33 14.25
N MET A 113 9.64 -2.72 13.33
CA MET A 113 9.01 -1.87 12.34
C MET A 113 7.49 -2.04 12.38
N LEU A 114 6.78 -0.92 12.47
CA LEU A 114 5.32 -0.86 12.43
C LEU A 114 4.85 -0.33 11.08
N VAL A 115 4.14 -1.16 10.34
CA VAL A 115 3.59 -0.82 9.02
C VAL A 115 2.08 -0.66 9.13
N SER A 116 1.55 0.42 8.59
CA SER A 116 0.11 0.69 8.51
C SER A 116 -0.22 1.35 7.17
N TYR A 117 -1.47 1.23 6.74
CA TYR A 117 -1.93 1.82 5.49
C TYR A 117 -3.14 2.73 5.72
N LYS A 118 -3.23 3.74 4.86
CA LYS A 118 -4.39 4.62 4.80
C LYS A 118 -4.70 5.01 3.36
N VAL A 119 -5.97 5.20 3.07
CA VAL A 119 -6.42 5.90 1.88
C VAL A 119 -6.47 7.37 2.22
N VAL A 120 -5.88 8.21 1.37
CA VAL A 120 -5.87 9.66 1.51
C VAL A 120 -6.55 10.27 0.29
N LEU A 121 -7.69 10.94 0.51
CA LEU A 121 -8.35 11.80 -0.47
C LEU A 121 -7.82 13.22 -0.27
N LYS A 122 -7.29 13.84 -1.32
CA LYS A 122 -6.87 15.25 -1.33
C LYS A 122 -7.63 16.01 -2.40
N MET A 123 -8.01 17.23 -2.08
CA MET A 123 -8.70 18.13 -3.01
C MET A 123 -8.37 19.59 -2.68
N THR A 124 -8.51 20.46 -3.67
CA THR A 124 -8.22 21.89 -3.52
C THR A 124 -9.49 22.71 -3.73
N ALA A 125 -9.88 23.51 -2.74
CA ALA A 125 -10.94 24.50 -2.87
C ALA A 125 -10.34 25.83 -3.38
N SER A 126 -10.59 26.16 -4.65
CA SER A 126 -10.11 27.39 -5.29
C SER A 126 -11.08 28.56 -5.05
N GLY A 127 -10.56 29.69 -4.55
CA GLY A 127 -11.30 30.95 -4.41
C GLY A 127 -10.76 32.05 -5.32
N THR A 128 -11.38 33.23 -5.27
CA THR A 128 -10.90 34.44 -5.97
C THR A 128 -9.57 34.94 -5.44
N VAL A 129 -9.28 34.70 -4.15
CA VAL A 129 -7.98 34.97 -3.53
C VAL A 129 -7.50 33.71 -2.83
N GLY A 130 -6.55 33.03 -3.46
CA GLY A 130 -5.90 31.84 -2.92
C GLY A 130 -6.67 30.52 -3.06
N SER A 131 -6.03 29.45 -2.59
CA SER A 131 -6.55 28.09 -2.60
C SER A 131 -6.34 27.45 -1.23
N SER A 132 -7.26 26.56 -0.85
CA SER A 132 -7.15 25.79 0.39
C SER A 132 -7.14 24.30 0.06
N GLU A 133 -6.22 23.55 0.65
CA GLU A 133 -6.20 22.08 0.53
C GLU A 133 -7.09 21.47 1.61
N VAL A 134 -7.89 20.47 1.21
CA VAL A 134 -8.69 19.65 2.10
C VAL A 134 -8.25 18.21 1.90
N SER A 135 -7.99 17.50 3.00
CA SER A 135 -7.62 16.09 2.97
C SER A 135 -8.45 15.27 3.95
N LEU A 136 -8.71 14.02 3.59
CA LEU A 136 -9.38 13.02 4.41
C LEU A 136 -8.57 11.74 4.39
N GLU A 137 -8.35 11.14 5.57
CA GLU A 137 -7.59 9.91 5.72
C GLU A 137 -8.49 8.81 6.32
N VAL A 138 -8.46 7.63 5.72
CA VAL A 138 -9.19 6.45 6.19
C VAL A 138 -8.21 5.28 6.32
N PRO A 139 -7.93 4.80 7.55
CA PRO A 139 -7.02 3.68 7.76
C PRO A 139 -7.65 2.35 7.32
N PHE A 140 -6.81 1.42 6.87
CA PHE A 140 -7.20 0.03 6.59
C PHE A 140 -6.02 -0.91 6.82
N LYS A 141 -6.29 -2.22 6.86
CA LYS A 141 -5.28 -3.27 6.97
C LYS A 141 -5.05 -3.93 5.62
N LEU A 142 -3.79 -4.02 5.19
CA LEU A 142 -3.37 -4.79 4.02
C LEU A 142 -2.67 -6.08 4.50
N MET A 143 -3.15 -7.25 4.08
CA MET A 143 -2.69 -8.55 4.56
C MET A 143 -2.52 -9.56 3.42
N HIS A 144 -1.87 -10.70 3.68
CA HIS A 144 -1.95 -11.84 2.77
C HIS A 144 -3.33 -12.51 2.84
N PRO A 145 -3.81 -13.09 1.71
CA PRO A 145 -4.99 -13.94 1.70
C PRO A 145 -4.89 -15.06 2.75
N LYS A 146 -6.05 -15.50 3.26
CA LYS A 146 -6.06 -16.64 4.17
C LYS A 146 -5.58 -17.89 3.44
N PRO A 147 -4.73 -18.72 4.07
CA PRO A 147 -4.36 -20.01 3.52
C PRO A 147 -5.61 -20.88 3.35
N GLU A 148 -5.60 -21.77 2.36
CA GLU A 148 -6.66 -22.76 2.19
C GLU A 148 -6.72 -23.67 3.43
N PRO A 149 -7.93 -24.06 3.89
CA PRO A 149 -8.04 -25.01 4.99
C PRO A 149 -7.36 -26.31 4.61
N ALA A 150 -6.58 -26.88 5.53
CA ALA A 150 -5.94 -28.16 5.32
C ALA A 150 -7.01 -29.21 4.97
N LYS A 151 -6.98 -29.69 3.73
CA LYS A 151 -7.71 -30.90 3.36
C LYS A 151 -7.04 -32.05 4.09
N GLU A 152 -7.82 -32.96 4.67
CA GLU A 152 -7.29 -34.22 5.19
C GLU A 152 -6.49 -34.87 4.06
N SER A 153 -5.20 -35.07 4.31
CA SER A 153 -4.21 -35.42 3.29
C SER A 153 -4.53 -36.77 2.66
N GLU A 154 -4.84 -36.78 1.36
CA GLU A 154 -4.47 -37.88 0.49
C GLU A 154 -2.93 -38.03 0.54
N PRO A 155 -2.35 -39.22 0.35
CA PRO A 155 -0.90 -39.38 0.29
C PRO A 155 -0.37 -38.68 -0.96
N ASP A 156 -0.03 -37.40 -0.85
CA ASP A 156 0.66 -36.66 -1.89
C ASP A 156 2.14 -37.09 -1.94
N ASP A 157 2.62 -37.38 -3.15
CA ASP A 157 4.04 -37.64 -3.39
C ASP A 157 4.86 -36.40 -3.02
N MET A 158 5.88 -36.58 -2.18
CA MET A 158 6.78 -35.48 -1.80
C MET A 158 7.56 -35.00 -3.02
N VAL A 159 7.37 -33.74 -3.39
CA VAL A 159 8.15 -33.06 -4.42
C VAL A 159 9.28 -32.26 -3.75
N PHE A 160 10.53 -32.52 -4.17
CA PHE A 160 11.69 -31.77 -3.69
C PHE A 160 11.88 -30.51 -4.54
N GLU A 161 11.99 -29.36 -3.88
CA GLU A 161 12.28 -28.07 -4.50
C GLU A 161 13.41 -27.37 -3.75
N ASP A 162 14.15 -26.50 -4.45
CA ASP A 162 15.18 -25.69 -3.82
C ASP A 162 14.58 -24.60 -2.93
N PHE A 163 15.17 -24.39 -1.75
CA PHE A 163 14.76 -23.31 -0.85
C PHE A 163 15.14 -21.91 -1.37
N LYS A 164 16.02 -21.84 -2.39
CA LYS A 164 16.48 -20.58 -2.98
C LYS A 164 15.33 -19.91 -3.71
N ARG A 165 14.99 -18.69 -3.29
CA ARG A 165 13.91 -17.91 -3.92
C ARG A 165 14.27 -17.51 -5.35
N ALA A 166 13.28 -17.55 -6.22
CA ALA A 166 13.41 -17.07 -7.59
C ALA A 166 13.71 -15.57 -7.64
N PHE A 167 14.63 -15.20 -8.52
CA PHE A 167 14.98 -13.79 -8.78
C PHE A 167 14.07 -13.19 -9.84
N LEU A 168 13.79 -11.89 -9.71
CA LEU A 168 13.11 -11.14 -10.75
C LEU A 168 13.92 -11.16 -12.06
N LYS A 169 13.29 -11.63 -13.15
CA LYS A 169 13.88 -11.59 -14.49
C LYS A 169 14.22 -10.15 -14.89
N GLY A 170 15.46 -9.94 -15.34
CA GLY A 170 15.95 -8.64 -15.84
C GLY A 170 16.41 -7.66 -14.77
N ALA A 171 16.43 -8.05 -13.49
CA ALA A 171 16.93 -7.21 -12.41
C ALA A 171 18.46 -7.34 -12.26
N VAL A 172 19.21 -6.43 -12.89
CA VAL A 172 20.66 -6.30 -12.65
C VAL A 172 20.85 -5.46 -11.39
N TYR A 173 20.84 -6.10 -10.22
CA TYR A 173 21.29 -5.45 -9.00
C TYR A 173 22.78 -5.73 -8.84
N GLY A 174 23.59 -4.67 -8.91
CA GLY A 174 25.04 -4.73 -8.81
C GLY A 174 25.52 -5.13 -7.41
N ASP A 175 26.64 -5.86 -7.42
CA ASP A 175 27.51 -6.25 -6.30
C ASP A 175 26.82 -6.78 -5.05
N ASP A 176 26.43 -8.06 -5.10
CA ASP A 176 26.42 -8.96 -3.94
C ASP A 176 26.50 -10.41 -4.47
N ASP A 177 27.73 -10.95 -4.46
CA ASP A 177 28.23 -12.35 -4.49
C ASP A 177 27.26 -13.56 -4.58
N GLU A 178 26.20 -13.50 -5.39
CA GLU A 178 25.47 -14.70 -5.82
C GLU A 178 25.01 -14.51 -7.26
N SER A 179 25.95 -14.65 -8.19
CA SER A 179 25.60 -15.01 -9.56
C SER A 179 24.76 -16.30 -9.55
N PRO A 180 23.79 -16.44 -10.46
CA PRO A 180 23.15 -17.73 -10.67
C PRO A 180 24.25 -18.71 -11.10
N THR A 181 24.57 -19.68 -10.26
CA THR A 181 25.22 -20.90 -10.76
C THR A 181 24.21 -21.53 -11.70
N GLU A 182 24.48 -21.41 -13.01
CA GLU A 182 23.82 -22.22 -14.02
C GLU A 182 24.01 -23.71 -13.67
N ALA A 183 22.99 -24.48 -14.03
CA ALA A 183 22.76 -25.88 -13.68
C ALA A 183 23.93 -26.84 -13.98
#